data_AF-A0AAU8MPS6-F1
#
_entry.id   AF-A0AAU8MPS6-F1
#
_cell.length_a   1.000
_cell.length_b   1.000
_cell.length_c   1.000
_cell.angle_alpha   90.00
_cell.angle_beta   90.00
_cell.angle_gamma   90.00
#
_symmetry.space_group_name_H-M   'P 1'
#
loop_
_entity.id
_entity.type
_entity.pdbx_description
1 polymer ?
#
loop_
_entity_poly.entity_id
_entity_poly.type
_entity_poly.pdbx_seq_one_letter_code
_entity_poly.pdbx_strand_id
1 'polypeptide(L)'
;MSYQDAMNTILPPQQGRSPHITGHYGEHREGGPHGGSDFNYVGGQSGVNLTHPRIHSPVAGTVEFVGGRFGTIGIRDGEGNLHQLLHTDRQSVVVGQHVEPGTEIGTMGGRGPRGADQYAQHVHYQMKDAQGRNINPEDFWNRRQSVGARDHGHDHDHAHDRARSAQRDDGVLRRGERGEQVLALQENLNRLGYRDEQGRPLQADGEFGDRTRQALLAFQRAHGLEADGIAGRNTLAQLGRADAAPLLSNPAHPNYAMYRQAVEGLERLGPQAGLRSREELERAAGTLTYEARVAGMNRIDHVVPNLNGSGLFAVQGGLQDPAHHRVFADRGQAVAQSVEQSSQRLQQDAPAQAQTLAEPQQTLDARQQTGPRMVIA
;
A
#
# COMPACT_ATOMS: atom_id res chain seq x y z
N MET A 1 4.13 -14.61 -14.09
CA MET A 1 4.97 -13.46 -13.67
C MET A 1 4.04 -12.33 -13.27
N SER A 2 4.12 -11.80 -12.04
CA SER A 2 3.32 -10.63 -11.62
C SER A 2 3.79 -9.36 -12.31
N TYR A 3 3.00 -8.29 -12.20
CA TYR A 3 3.49 -6.97 -12.59
C TYR A 3 4.68 -6.51 -11.74
N GLN A 4 4.72 -6.86 -10.45
CA GLN A 4 5.88 -6.56 -9.60
C GLN A 4 7.14 -7.31 -10.08
N ASP A 5 7.02 -8.56 -10.52
CA ASP A 5 8.15 -9.31 -11.08
C ASP A 5 8.64 -8.69 -12.39
N ALA A 6 7.72 -8.21 -13.24
CA ALA A 6 8.08 -7.48 -14.45
C ALA A 6 8.80 -6.16 -14.11
N MET A 7 8.32 -5.39 -13.12
CA MET A 7 9.01 -4.20 -12.63
C MET A 7 10.39 -4.52 -12.05
N ASN A 8 10.52 -5.59 -11.27
CA ASN A 8 11.81 -6.05 -10.73
C ASN A 8 12.76 -6.54 -11.82
N THR A 9 12.22 -7.03 -12.95
CA THR A 9 13.03 -7.38 -14.11
C THR A 9 13.50 -6.13 -14.81
N ILE A 10 12.58 -5.19 -15.07
CA ILE A 10 12.87 -3.93 -15.77
C ILE A 10 13.86 -3.09 -14.96
N LEU A 11 13.60 -2.90 -13.67
CA LEU A 11 14.36 -2.02 -12.78
C LEU A 11 14.73 -2.82 -11.51
N PRO A 12 15.80 -3.62 -11.55
CA PRO A 12 16.15 -4.55 -10.47
C PRO A 12 16.38 -3.88 -9.12
N PRO A 13 15.97 -4.49 -7.99
CA PRO A 13 16.13 -3.89 -6.67
C PRO A 13 17.55 -3.39 -6.39
N GLN A 14 17.68 -2.18 -5.85
CA GLN A 14 18.97 -1.59 -5.48
C GLN A 14 18.98 -1.20 -4.01
N GLN A 15 20.07 -1.50 -3.31
CA GLN A 15 20.24 -1.15 -1.89
C GLN A 15 19.06 -1.62 -1.01
N GLY A 16 18.53 -2.82 -1.30
CA GLY A 16 17.38 -3.38 -0.58
C GLY A 16 16.03 -2.73 -0.91
N ARG A 17 15.95 -1.88 -1.94
CA ARG A 17 14.71 -1.21 -2.38
C ARG A 17 14.26 -1.76 -3.73
N SER A 18 13.04 -2.26 -3.79
CA SER A 18 12.38 -2.62 -5.05
C SER A 18 11.71 -1.40 -5.68
N PRO A 19 11.56 -1.38 -7.01
CA PRO A 19 10.74 -0.36 -7.68
C PRO A 19 9.27 -0.48 -7.25
N HIS A 20 8.58 0.65 -7.20
CA HIS A 20 7.15 0.74 -6.91
C HIS A 20 6.47 1.72 -7.87
N ILE A 21 5.17 1.50 -8.08
CA ILE A 21 4.35 2.34 -8.95
C ILE A 21 4.20 3.73 -8.33
N THR A 22 4.52 4.75 -9.11
CA THR A 22 4.32 6.17 -8.81
C THR A 22 3.19 6.79 -9.64
N GLY A 23 2.72 6.09 -10.66
CA GLY A 23 1.60 6.52 -11.50
C GLY A 23 0.95 5.32 -12.18
N HIS A 24 -0.37 5.20 -12.12
CA HIS A 24 -1.05 4.01 -12.61
C HIS A 24 -1.56 4.19 -14.05
N TYR A 25 -1.75 3.09 -14.78
CA TYR A 25 -2.43 3.13 -16.08
C TYR A 25 -3.86 3.65 -15.95
N GLY A 26 -4.25 4.60 -16.79
CA GLY A 26 -5.59 5.20 -16.79
C GLY A 26 -5.84 6.18 -15.65
N GLU A 27 -4.84 6.48 -14.82
CA GLU A 27 -4.91 7.56 -13.84
C GLU A 27 -5.25 8.89 -14.55
N HIS A 28 -6.22 9.63 -14.03
CA HIS A 28 -6.65 10.88 -14.65
C HIS A 28 -5.63 11.99 -14.35
N ARG A 29 -5.03 12.55 -15.40
CA ARG A 29 -4.07 13.67 -15.32
C ARG A 29 -4.63 14.86 -16.07
N GLU A 30 -4.01 16.03 -15.89
CA GLU A 30 -4.38 17.28 -16.58
C GLU A 30 -4.41 17.12 -18.12
N GLY A 31 -3.62 16.18 -18.67
CA GLY A 31 -3.58 15.84 -20.10
C GLY A 31 -4.45 14.65 -20.54
N GLY A 32 -5.33 14.13 -19.67
CA GLY A 32 -6.15 12.95 -19.92
C GLY A 32 -5.65 11.69 -19.22
N PRO A 33 -6.22 10.51 -19.54
CA PRO A 33 -5.88 9.26 -18.89
C PRO A 33 -4.43 8.86 -19.19
N HIS A 34 -3.71 8.48 -18.15
CA HIS A 34 -2.32 8.08 -18.23
C HIS A 34 -2.16 6.80 -19.08
N GLY A 35 -1.37 6.84 -20.15
CA GLY A 35 -1.31 5.75 -21.14
C GLY A 35 -0.47 4.53 -20.74
N GLY A 36 0.14 4.54 -19.55
CA GLY A 36 1.08 3.54 -19.05
C GLY A 36 1.14 3.56 -17.52
N SER A 37 2.12 2.89 -16.94
CA SER A 37 2.40 2.91 -15.52
C SER A 37 3.79 3.49 -15.29
N ASP A 38 3.91 4.40 -14.33
CA ASP A 38 5.17 5.01 -13.91
C ASP A 38 5.68 4.30 -12.67
N PHE A 39 6.98 4.01 -12.62
CA PHE A 39 7.61 3.45 -11.42
C PHE A 39 9.07 3.87 -11.27
N ASN A 40 9.53 3.91 -10.01
CA ASN A 40 10.92 4.16 -9.63
C ASN A 40 11.19 3.59 -8.21
N TYR A 41 12.36 3.84 -7.62
CA TYR A 41 12.68 3.31 -6.28
C TYR A 41 12.17 4.18 -5.13
N VAL A 42 12.10 5.50 -5.34
CA VAL A 42 11.69 6.49 -4.33
C VAL A 42 10.84 7.56 -5.02
N GLY A 43 9.73 8.01 -4.44
CA GLY A 43 8.96 9.11 -5.03
C GLY A 43 9.84 10.36 -5.30
N GLY A 44 9.70 10.96 -6.48
CA GLY A 44 10.39 12.21 -6.85
C GLY A 44 11.85 12.08 -7.28
N GLN A 45 12.62 13.17 -7.11
CA GLN A 45 14.02 13.34 -7.56
C GLN A 45 15.02 13.20 -6.43
N SER A 46 15.12 12.00 -5.87
CA SER A 46 16.00 11.75 -4.74
C SER A 46 16.70 10.40 -4.80
N GLY A 47 17.82 10.30 -4.08
CA GLY A 47 18.54 9.05 -3.85
C GLY A 47 18.93 8.31 -5.13
N VAL A 48 18.73 7.00 -5.11
CA VAL A 48 19.11 6.06 -6.19
C VAL A 48 18.44 6.37 -7.53
N ASN A 49 17.33 7.12 -7.56
CA ASN A 49 16.74 7.51 -8.82
C ASN A 49 17.70 8.38 -9.64
N LEU A 50 18.47 9.27 -9.00
CA LEU A 50 19.34 10.24 -9.66
C LEU A 50 20.62 9.61 -10.23
N THR A 51 20.87 8.31 -10.01
CA THR A 51 22.06 7.63 -10.50
C THR A 51 21.85 6.98 -11.87
N HIS A 52 20.76 7.29 -12.57
CA HIS A 52 20.38 6.70 -13.87
C HIS A 52 20.47 5.16 -13.87
N PRO A 53 19.73 4.50 -12.96
CA PRO A 53 19.79 3.05 -12.79
C PRO A 53 19.48 2.32 -14.11
N ARG A 54 20.20 1.22 -14.36
CA ARG A 54 20.01 0.40 -15.56
C ARG A 54 18.60 -0.16 -15.62
N ILE A 55 18.05 -0.17 -16.82
CA ILE A 55 16.77 -0.80 -17.15
C ILE A 55 16.99 -1.99 -18.09
N HIS A 56 16.14 -3.01 -17.95
CA HIS A 56 16.26 -4.27 -18.66
C HIS A 56 14.94 -4.67 -19.34
N SER A 57 15.02 -5.55 -20.33
CA SER A 57 13.82 -6.05 -21.02
C SER A 57 12.99 -6.94 -20.08
N PRO A 58 11.66 -6.76 -20.01
CA PRO A 58 10.78 -7.69 -19.28
C PRO A 58 10.44 -8.96 -20.08
N VAL A 59 10.71 -8.97 -21.38
CA VAL A 59 10.28 -10.03 -22.31
C VAL A 59 11.41 -10.46 -23.23
N ALA A 60 11.29 -11.68 -23.77
CA ALA A 60 11.98 -12.04 -25.00
C ALA A 60 11.29 -11.35 -26.18
N GLY A 61 12.06 -10.82 -27.14
CA GLY A 61 11.46 -10.16 -28.30
C GLY A 61 12.45 -9.41 -29.17
N THR A 62 11.91 -8.72 -30.18
CA THR A 62 12.68 -7.89 -31.11
C THR A 62 12.46 -6.41 -30.82
N VAL A 63 13.55 -5.65 -30.73
CA VAL A 63 13.49 -4.18 -30.59
C VAL A 63 12.98 -3.57 -31.89
N GLU A 64 11.86 -2.87 -31.86
CA GLU A 64 11.23 -2.22 -33.03
C GLU A 64 11.41 -0.70 -33.04
N PHE A 65 11.72 -0.10 -31.90
CA PHE A 65 11.89 1.35 -31.80
C PHE A 65 12.92 1.72 -30.74
N VAL A 66 13.80 2.68 -31.06
CA VAL A 66 14.76 3.26 -30.11
C VAL A 66 14.85 4.77 -30.34
N GLY A 67 14.66 5.58 -29.30
CA GLY A 67 14.91 7.03 -29.31
C GLY A 67 13.65 7.88 -29.32
N GLY A 68 13.60 8.90 -30.18
CA GLY A 68 12.52 9.89 -30.20
C GLY A 68 12.51 10.84 -29.00
N ARG A 69 11.49 11.71 -28.94
CA ARG A 69 11.36 12.81 -27.95
C ARG A 69 11.25 12.36 -26.49
N PHE A 70 10.95 11.08 -26.25
CA PHE A 70 10.84 10.51 -24.91
C PHE A 70 11.95 9.50 -24.60
N GLY A 71 12.91 9.26 -25.51
CA GLY A 71 13.88 8.17 -25.31
C GLY A 71 13.17 6.82 -25.19
N THR A 72 12.23 6.52 -26.09
CA THR A 72 11.44 5.30 -26.03
C THR A 72 12.25 4.11 -26.53
N ILE A 73 12.13 2.97 -25.85
CA ILE A 73 12.55 1.66 -26.33
C ILE A 73 11.28 0.82 -26.51
N GLY A 74 11.02 0.36 -27.73
CA GLY A 74 9.88 -0.50 -28.08
C GLY A 74 10.34 -1.91 -28.42
N ILE A 75 9.76 -2.92 -27.77
CA ILE A 75 10.10 -4.34 -27.94
C ILE A 75 8.82 -5.11 -28.26
N ARG A 76 8.78 -5.83 -29.37
CA ARG A 76 7.66 -6.72 -29.70
C ARG A 76 7.95 -8.13 -29.19
N ASP A 77 7.05 -8.67 -28.36
CA ASP A 77 7.12 -10.03 -27.85
C ASP A 77 6.65 -11.07 -28.89
N GLY A 78 6.84 -12.36 -28.60
CA GLY A 78 6.41 -13.46 -29.47
C GLY A 78 4.89 -13.59 -29.65
N GLU A 79 4.09 -12.95 -28.81
CA GLU A 79 2.62 -12.90 -28.91
C GLU A 79 2.14 -11.68 -29.71
N GLY A 80 3.07 -10.85 -30.20
CA GLY A 80 2.80 -9.65 -30.96
C GLY A 80 2.49 -8.42 -30.11
N ASN A 81 2.58 -8.48 -28.79
CA ASN A 81 2.40 -7.32 -27.91
C ASN A 81 3.64 -6.41 -28.01
N LEU A 82 3.40 -5.10 -28.07
CA LEU A 82 4.46 -4.10 -28.06
C LEU A 82 4.63 -3.52 -26.65
N HIS A 83 5.81 -3.75 -26.09
CA HIS A 83 6.27 -3.25 -24.80
C HIS A 83 7.07 -1.96 -25.00
N GLN A 84 6.67 -0.85 -24.39
CA GLN A 84 7.34 0.44 -24.58
C GLN A 84 7.80 1.02 -23.25
N LEU A 85 9.11 1.26 -23.13
CA LEU A 85 9.74 1.92 -21.99
C LEU A 85 10.16 3.33 -22.38
N LEU A 86 9.67 4.34 -21.67
CA LEU A 86 9.83 5.76 -21.98
C LEU A 86 10.63 6.47 -20.89
N HIS A 87 10.98 7.72 -21.18
CA HIS A 87 11.76 8.64 -20.34
C HIS A 87 13.20 8.22 -20.09
N THR A 88 13.75 7.30 -20.90
CA THR A 88 15.11 6.79 -20.67
C THR A 88 16.17 7.87 -20.90
N ASP A 89 17.23 7.82 -20.09
CA ASP A 89 18.40 8.68 -20.23
C ASP A 89 19.29 8.20 -21.38
N ARG A 90 19.70 6.93 -21.32
CA ARG A 90 20.45 6.23 -22.38
C ARG A 90 19.66 5.03 -22.90
N GLN A 91 19.82 4.73 -24.18
CA GLN A 91 19.35 3.51 -24.82
C GLN A 91 20.57 2.71 -25.30
N SER A 92 20.73 1.46 -24.84
CA SER A 92 21.90 0.61 -25.14
C SER A 92 21.63 -0.44 -26.22
N VAL A 93 20.41 -0.48 -26.75
CA VAL A 93 19.96 -1.41 -27.80
C VAL A 93 19.72 -0.71 -29.13
N VAL A 94 19.66 -1.49 -30.21
CA VAL A 94 19.36 -1.02 -31.57
C VAL A 94 18.12 -1.70 -32.13
N VAL A 95 17.43 -1.03 -33.08
CA VAL A 95 16.30 -1.63 -33.80
C VAL A 95 16.75 -2.90 -34.53
N GLY A 96 15.94 -3.96 -34.44
CA GLY A 96 16.22 -5.30 -34.97
C GLY A 96 16.96 -6.22 -34.00
N GLN A 97 17.48 -5.70 -32.88
CA GLN A 97 18.15 -6.51 -31.87
C GLN A 97 17.15 -7.45 -31.18
N HIS A 98 17.51 -8.73 -31.05
CA HIS A 98 16.81 -9.65 -30.18
C HIS A 98 17.27 -9.46 -28.73
N VAL A 99 16.32 -9.45 -27.80
CA VAL A 99 16.58 -9.32 -26.36
C VAL A 99 15.86 -10.44 -25.61
N GLU A 100 16.41 -10.84 -24.47
CA GLU A 100 15.82 -11.77 -23.51
C GLU A 100 15.39 -11.03 -22.23
N PRO A 101 14.52 -11.60 -21.38
CA PRO A 101 14.22 -11.04 -20.07
C PRO A 101 15.51 -10.79 -19.27
N GLY A 102 15.65 -9.59 -18.71
CA GLY A 102 16.86 -9.19 -17.98
C GLY A 102 18.01 -8.67 -18.84
N THR A 103 17.88 -8.63 -20.17
CA THR A 103 18.87 -7.96 -21.05
C THR A 103 18.87 -6.46 -20.77
N GLU A 104 20.02 -5.85 -20.48
CA GLU A 104 20.14 -4.39 -20.32
C GLU A 104 19.76 -3.68 -21.62
N ILE A 105 18.81 -2.75 -21.54
CA ILE A 105 18.31 -1.99 -22.70
C ILE A 105 18.55 -0.48 -22.61
N GLY A 106 18.89 0.03 -21.43
CA GLY A 106 19.18 1.44 -21.26
C GLY A 106 19.31 1.84 -19.79
N THR A 107 19.13 3.13 -19.52
CA THR A 107 19.09 3.69 -18.16
C THR A 107 17.83 4.51 -17.94
N MET A 108 17.31 4.48 -16.70
CA MET A 108 16.21 5.33 -16.28
C MET A 108 16.61 6.81 -16.36
N GLY A 109 15.67 7.67 -16.75
CA GLY A 109 15.90 9.10 -16.87
C GLY A 109 14.59 9.88 -16.75
N GLY A 110 14.63 11.16 -17.13
CA GLY A 110 13.51 12.09 -17.10
C GLY A 110 13.13 12.65 -18.48
N ARG A 111 13.54 12.00 -19.57
CA ARG A 111 13.52 12.61 -20.91
C ARG A 111 12.11 12.88 -21.40
N GLY A 112 11.85 14.09 -21.86
CA GLY A 112 10.60 14.49 -22.47
C GLY A 112 10.78 15.38 -23.71
N PRO A 113 9.66 15.81 -24.34
CA PRO A 113 9.69 16.62 -25.56
C PRO A 113 10.49 17.93 -25.48
N ARG A 114 10.72 18.44 -24.26
CA ARG A 114 11.43 19.68 -23.97
C ARG A 114 12.87 19.48 -23.50
N GLY A 115 13.36 18.24 -23.35
CA GLY A 115 14.75 17.97 -22.96
C GLY A 115 14.95 16.68 -22.15
N ALA A 116 16.21 16.41 -21.81
CA ALA A 116 16.63 15.19 -21.10
C ALA A 116 16.12 15.09 -19.65
N ASP A 117 15.88 16.23 -19.00
CA ASP A 117 15.49 16.31 -17.58
C ASP A 117 14.10 16.95 -17.38
N GLN A 118 13.21 16.80 -18.36
CA GLN A 118 11.88 17.43 -18.30
C GLN A 118 11.02 16.88 -17.16
N TYR A 119 11.10 15.58 -16.91
CA TYR A 119 10.32 14.89 -15.89
C TYR A 119 11.23 14.44 -14.76
N ALA A 120 10.63 14.21 -13.59
CA ALA A 120 11.32 13.43 -12.57
C ALA A 120 11.73 12.08 -13.18
N GLN A 121 12.91 11.57 -12.85
CA GLN A 121 13.40 10.26 -13.23
C GLN A 121 12.47 9.13 -12.77
N HIS A 122 11.91 8.42 -13.75
CA HIS A 122 11.09 7.23 -13.60
C HIS A 122 11.14 6.40 -14.88
N VAL A 123 10.67 5.16 -14.81
CA VAL A 123 10.32 4.39 -15.99
C VAL A 123 8.84 4.57 -16.23
N HIS A 124 8.46 5.12 -17.39
CA HIS A 124 7.09 5.01 -17.89
C HIS A 124 7.01 3.77 -18.77
N TYR A 125 6.16 2.83 -18.39
CA TYR A 125 5.95 1.59 -19.12
C TYR A 125 4.54 1.52 -19.66
N GLN A 126 4.41 1.39 -20.98
CA GLN A 126 3.10 1.22 -21.63
C GLN A 126 3.14 0.05 -22.59
N MET A 127 1.96 -0.48 -22.88
CA MET A 127 1.81 -1.66 -23.73
C MET A 127 0.73 -1.47 -24.78
N LYS A 128 0.93 -2.13 -25.92
CA LYS A 128 -0.09 -2.34 -26.94
C LYS A 128 -0.24 -3.83 -27.23
N ASP A 129 -1.46 -4.27 -27.49
CA ASP A 129 -1.70 -5.63 -27.97
C ASP A 129 -1.26 -5.81 -29.44
N ALA A 130 -1.40 -7.03 -29.94
CA ALA A 130 -1.09 -7.37 -31.33
C ALA A 130 -1.90 -6.56 -32.37
N GLN A 131 -3.04 -5.98 -31.99
CA GLN A 131 -3.87 -5.12 -32.83
C GLN A 131 -3.50 -3.63 -32.68
N GLY A 132 -2.50 -3.30 -31.87
CA GLY A 132 -2.02 -1.94 -31.65
C GLY A 132 -2.86 -1.11 -30.67
N ARG A 133 -3.81 -1.74 -29.97
CA ARG A 133 -4.64 -1.09 -28.94
C ARG A 133 -3.85 -0.97 -27.65
N ASN A 134 -3.96 0.18 -26.99
CA ASN A 134 -3.32 0.36 -25.68
C ASN A 134 -3.95 -0.59 -24.65
N ILE A 135 -3.13 -1.30 -23.90
CA ILE A 135 -3.56 -2.23 -22.86
C ILE A 135 -2.87 -1.88 -21.54
N ASN A 136 -3.54 -2.19 -20.42
CA ASN A 136 -3.02 -1.96 -19.09
C ASN A 136 -1.87 -2.94 -18.78
N PRO A 137 -0.62 -2.46 -18.59
CA PRO A 137 0.50 -3.34 -18.26
C PRO A 137 0.29 -4.09 -16.94
N GLU A 138 -0.31 -3.44 -15.94
CA GLU A 138 -0.57 -4.02 -14.62
C GLU A 138 -1.46 -5.26 -14.76
N ASP A 139 -2.54 -5.15 -15.52
CA ASP A 139 -3.47 -6.26 -15.77
C ASP A 139 -2.85 -7.35 -16.63
N PHE A 140 -2.12 -6.97 -17.68
CA PHE A 140 -1.49 -7.91 -18.60
C PHE A 140 -0.58 -8.90 -17.86
N TRP A 141 0.29 -8.38 -17.00
CA TRP A 141 1.22 -9.21 -16.25
C TRP A 141 0.51 -10.01 -15.15
N ASN A 142 -0.39 -9.39 -14.39
CA ASN A 142 -1.09 -10.09 -13.31
C ASN A 142 -2.03 -11.20 -13.82
N ARG A 143 -2.70 -11.04 -14.96
CA ARG A 143 -3.55 -12.09 -15.54
C ARG A 143 -2.76 -13.30 -16.03
N ARG A 144 -1.54 -13.12 -16.56
CA ARG A 144 -0.66 -14.24 -16.93
C ARG A 144 -0.28 -15.13 -15.74
N GLN A 145 -0.36 -14.64 -14.49
CA GLN A 145 -0.23 -15.49 -13.30
C GLN A 145 -1.40 -16.47 -13.15
N SER A 146 -2.61 -16.05 -13.48
CA SER A 146 -3.83 -16.87 -13.31
C SER A 146 -3.97 -17.96 -14.38
N VAL A 147 -3.47 -17.73 -15.60
CA VAL A 147 -3.52 -18.71 -16.69
C VAL A 147 -2.43 -19.76 -16.57
N GLY A 148 -1.27 -19.41 -15.98
CA GLY A 148 -0.19 -20.38 -15.69
C GLY A 148 -0.48 -21.39 -14.58
N ALA A 149 -1.64 -21.27 -13.89
CA ALA A 149 -2.06 -22.17 -12.82
C ALA A 149 -3.15 -23.18 -13.23
N ARG A 150 -3.55 -23.20 -14.50
CA ARG A 150 -4.54 -24.15 -15.05
C ARG A 150 -4.14 -24.58 -16.45
N ASP A 151 -3.23 -25.53 -16.53
CA ASP A 151 -3.15 -26.43 -17.68
C ASP A 151 -3.20 -27.86 -17.15
N HIS A 152 -4.41 -28.42 -17.07
CA HIS A 152 -4.73 -29.82 -17.34
C HIS A 152 -6.16 -29.80 -17.91
N GLY A 153 -6.29 -30.28 -19.15
CA GLY A 153 -7.37 -29.95 -20.06
C GLY A 153 -8.77 -30.41 -19.67
N HIS A 154 -9.74 -29.92 -20.43
CA HIS A 154 -10.73 -30.73 -21.14
C HIS A 154 -11.49 -29.82 -22.11
N ASP A 155 -11.59 -30.29 -23.35
CA ASP A 155 -12.59 -29.83 -24.31
C ASP A 155 -14.00 -29.92 -23.68
N HIS A 156 -14.85 -28.94 -23.97
CA HIS A 156 -16.10 -29.17 -24.70
C HIS A 156 -16.86 -27.86 -24.90
N ASP A 157 -17.38 -27.74 -26.12
CA ASP A 157 -18.45 -26.85 -26.56
C ASP A 157 -19.51 -26.55 -25.49
N HIS A 158 -19.96 -25.30 -25.43
CA HIS A 158 -21.38 -24.95 -25.65
C HIS A 158 -21.56 -23.43 -25.69
N ALA A 159 -21.96 -22.95 -26.86
CA ALA A 159 -22.50 -21.61 -27.04
C ALA A 159 -23.97 -21.54 -26.54
N HIS A 160 -24.33 -20.33 -26.10
CA HIS A 160 -25.66 -19.77 -25.82
C HIS A 160 -26.26 -19.90 -24.41
N ASP A 161 -26.18 -18.76 -23.71
CA ASP A 161 -27.30 -18.02 -23.12
C ASP A 161 -27.46 -18.07 -21.58
N ARG A 162 -26.76 -17.16 -20.89
CA ARG A 162 -27.24 -16.49 -19.65
C ARG A 162 -26.69 -15.06 -19.54
N ALA A 163 -27.30 -14.15 -20.28
CA ALA A 163 -27.22 -12.73 -19.95
C ALA A 163 -28.14 -12.43 -18.73
N ARG A 164 -27.55 -12.26 -17.54
CA ARG A 164 -27.90 -11.24 -16.52
C ARG A 164 -27.02 -11.37 -15.27
N SER A 165 -26.42 -10.23 -14.92
CA SER A 165 -25.46 -9.94 -13.83
C SER A 165 -24.13 -10.70 -13.86
N ALA A 166 -23.43 -10.62 -14.99
CA ALA A 166 -22.00 -10.83 -15.02
C ALA A 166 -21.33 -9.67 -14.28
N GLN A 167 -20.59 -10.01 -13.22
CA GLN A 167 -19.52 -9.19 -12.67
C GLN A 167 -18.79 -8.54 -13.85
N ARG A 168 -18.86 -7.20 -13.94
CA ARG A 168 -18.01 -6.49 -14.88
C ARG A 168 -16.62 -6.69 -14.32
N ASP A 169 -15.81 -7.51 -14.99
CA ASP A 169 -14.41 -7.70 -14.63
C ASP A 169 -13.59 -6.49 -15.11
N ASP A 170 -14.07 -5.29 -14.75
CA ASP A 170 -13.46 -3.99 -15.02
C ASP A 170 -12.62 -3.50 -13.82
N GLY A 171 -12.41 -4.38 -12.82
CA GLY A 171 -11.60 -4.10 -11.63
C GLY A 171 -12.25 -3.10 -10.68
N VAL A 172 -13.56 -2.89 -10.80
CA VAL A 172 -14.33 -1.97 -9.98
C VAL A 172 -15.41 -2.74 -9.26
N LEU A 173 -15.54 -2.55 -7.95
CA LEU A 173 -16.63 -3.12 -7.17
C LEU A 173 -17.70 -2.05 -6.88
N ARG A 174 -18.96 -2.32 -7.19
CA ARG A 174 -20.07 -1.37 -6.96
C ARG A 174 -21.38 -2.08 -6.64
N ARG A 175 -22.35 -1.30 -6.17
CA ARG A 175 -23.66 -1.81 -5.77
C ARG A 175 -24.28 -2.70 -6.85
N GLY A 176 -24.73 -3.89 -6.43
CA GLY A 176 -25.36 -4.89 -7.28
C GLY A 176 -24.40 -5.97 -7.81
N GLU A 177 -23.09 -5.80 -7.64
CA GLU A 177 -22.11 -6.85 -7.93
C GLU A 177 -22.01 -7.84 -6.78
N ARG A 178 -21.57 -9.07 -7.09
CA ARG A 178 -21.51 -10.20 -6.15
C ARG A 178 -20.28 -11.05 -6.44
N GLY A 179 -19.77 -11.76 -5.45
CA GLY A 179 -18.69 -12.73 -5.59
C GLY A 179 -17.53 -12.52 -4.61
N GLU A 180 -16.48 -13.33 -4.76
CA GLU A 180 -15.31 -13.38 -3.86
C GLU A 180 -14.61 -12.02 -3.67
N GLN A 181 -14.57 -11.18 -4.71
CA GLN A 181 -13.96 -9.85 -4.62
C GLN A 181 -14.78 -8.91 -3.71
N VAL A 182 -16.11 -9.03 -3.74
CA VAL A 182 -17.01 -8.27 -2.85
C VAL A 182 -16.90 -8.80 -1.42
N LEU A 183 -16.75 -10.12 -1.25
CA LEU A 183 -16.53 -10.74 0.05
C LEU A 183 -15.24 -10.19 0.69
N ALA A 184 -14.13 -10.20 -0.04
CA ALA A 184 -12.85 -9.65 0.41
C ALA A 184 -12.93 -8.15 0.73
N LEU A 185 -13.65 -7.36 -0.08
CA LEU A 185 -13.93 -5.96 0.21
C LEU A 185 -14.65 -5.78 1.56
N GLN A 186 -15.72 -6.54 1.79
CA GLN A 186 -16.51 -6.49 3.03
C GLN A 186 -15.66 -6.90 4.24
N GLU A 187 -14.83 -7.92 4.12
CA GLU A 187 -13.91 -8.36 5.18
C GLU A 187 -12.86 -7.29 5.50
N ASN A 188 -12.24 -6.69 4.48
CA ASN A 188 -11.26 -5.62 4.64
C ASN A 188 -11.88 -4.40 5.32
N LEU A 189 -13.06 -3.95 4.85
CA LEU A 189 -13.79 -2.86 5.49
C LEU A 189 -14.11 -3.16 6.96
N ASN A 190 -14.58 -4.38 7.27
CA ASN A 190 -14.85 -4.79 8.64
C ASN A 190 -13.61 -4.80 9.53
N ARG A 191 -12.48 -5.30 9.00
CA ARG A 191 -11.18 -5.38 9.69
C ARG A 191 -10.62 -4.00 10.00
N LEU A 192 -10.81 -3.06 9.07
CA LEU A 192 -10.43 -1.65 9.21
C LEU A 192 -11.43 -0.85 10.06
N GLY A 193 -12.49 -1.48 10.56
CA GLY A 193 -13.46 -0.86 11.46
C GLY A 193 -14.56 -0.06 10.76
N TYR A 194 -14.65 -0.09 9.43
CA TYR A 194 -15.72 0.56 8.69
C TYR A 194 -17.03 -0.22 8.80
N ARG A 195 -18.10 0.49 9.16
CA ARG A 195 -19.43 -0.04 9.51
C ARG A 195 -20.49 0.58 8.60
N ASP A 196 -21.72 0.06 8.66
CA ASP A 196 -22.87 0.74 8.06
C ASP A 196 -23.21 2.05 8.82
N GLU A 197 -24.17 2.84 8.29
CA GLU A 197 -24.57 4.11 8.90
C GLU A 197 -25.15 3.97 10.33
N GLN A 198 -25.59 2.77 10.72
CA GLN A 198 -26.08 2.49 12.07
C GLN A 198 -24.97 1.97 13.00
N GLY A 199 -23.71 1.96 12.54
CA GLY A 199 -22.56 1.49 13.31
C GLY A 199 -22.45 -0.04 13.41
N ARG A 200 -23.22 -0.79 12.63
CA ARG A 200 -23.22 -2.26 12.66
C ARG A 200 -22.17 -2.82 11.69
N PRO A 201 -21.52 -3.94 12.05
CA PRO A 201 -20.58 -4.62 11.14
C PRO A 201 -21.29 -5.10 9.87
N LEU A 202 -20.54 -5.12 8.77
CA LEU A 202 -21.02 -5.68 7.51
C LEU A 202 -21.17 -7.19 7.66
N GLN A 203 -22.21 -7.76 7.05
CA GLN A 203 -22.18 -9.19 6.74
C GLN A 203 -21.28 -9.37 5.52
N ALA A 204 -20.27 -10.23 5.65
CA ALA A 204 -19.40 -10.63 4.56
C ALA A 204 -20.09 -11.78 3.81
N ASP A 205 -21.11 -11.44 3.03
CA ASP A 205 -21.95 -12.37 2.27
C ASP A 205 -21.60 -12.42 0.78
N GLY A 206 -20.63 -11.61 0.36
CA GLY A 206 -20.22 -11.48 -1.03
C GLY A 206 -21.22 -10.72 -1.89
N GLU A 207 -22.20 -10.02 -1.32
CA GLU A 207 -23.16 -9.19 -2.06
C GLU A 207 -22.96 -7.69 -1.80
N PHE A 208 -22.73 -6.91 -2.87
CA PHE A 208 -22.48 -5.49 -2.73
C PHE A 208 -23.82 -4.75 -2.60
N GLY A 209 -24.36 -4.73 -1.39
CA GLY A 209 -25.58 -4.03 -1.02
C GLY A 209 -25.35 -2.60 -0.49
N ASP A 210 -26.44 -1.96 -0.05
CA ASP A 210 -26.39 -0.58 0.47
C ASP A 210 -25.49 -0.43 1.70
N ARG A 211 -25.46 -1.44 2.58
CA ARG A 211 -24.60 -1.45 3.77
C ARG A 211 -23.11 -1.45 3.39
N THR A 212 -22.71 -2.26 2.40
CA THR A 212 -21.33 -2.26 1.87
C THR A 212 -20.97 -0.94 1.24
N ARG A 213 -21.89 -0.34 0.48
CA ARG A 213 -21.70 0.99 -0.11
C ARG A 213 -21.49 2.06 0.96
N GLN A 214 -22.27 2.05 2.03
CA GLN A 214 -22.15 3.00 3.14
C GLN A 214 -20.80 2.90 3.84
N ALA A 215 -20.37 1.69 4.18
CA ALA A 215 -19.05 1.48 4.78
C ALA A 215 -17.91 1.90 3.86
N LEU A 216 -18.04 1.64 2.55
CA LEU A 216 -17.07 2.06 1.56
C LEU A 216 -17.01 3.59 1.42
N LEU A 217 -18.15 4.28 1.45
CA LEU A 217 -18.21 5.74 1.46
C LEU A 217 -17.52 6.32 2.70
N ALA A 218 -17.73 5.71 3.87
CA ALA A 218 -17.06 6.11 5.10
C ALA A 218 -15.54 5.94 4.98
N PHE A 219 -15.09 4.80 4.44
CA PHE A 219 -13.69 4.56 4.09
C PHE A 219 -13.16 5.63 3.14
N GLN A 220 -13.81 5.86 2.01
CA GLN A 220 -13.34 6.84 1.03
C GLN A 220 -13.18 8.24 1.63
N ARG A 221 -14.17 8.70 2.41
CA ARG A 221 -14.09 10.01 3.10
C ARG A 221 -12.95 10.07 4.11
N ALA A 222 -12.81 9.05 4.94
CA ALA A 222 -11.78 9.00 5.98
C ALA A 222 -10.36 9.00 5.40
N HIS A 223 -10.21 8.44 4.19
CA HIS A 223 -8.94 8.34 3.49
C HIS A 223 -8.73 9.43 2.42
N GLY A 224 -9.60 10.46 2.38
CA GLY A 224 -9.47 11.59 1.44
C GLY A 224 -9.68 11.23 -0.04
N LEU A 225 -10.34 10.10 -0.31
CA LEU A 225 -10.72 9.67 -1.65
C LEU A 225 -12.06 10.28 -2.08
N GLU A 226 -12.35 10.24 -3.38
CA GLU A 226 -13.68 10.53 -3.89
C GLU A 226 -14.70 9.54 -3.29
N ALA A 227 -15.68 10.06 -2.55
CA ALA A 227 -16.69 9.27 -1.87
C ALA A 227 -17.88 8.96 -2.80
N ASP A 228 -17.63 8.19 -3.85
CA ASP A 228 -18.60 7.77 -4.86
C ASP A 228 -19.33 6.46 -4.48
N GLY A 229 -18.80 5.71 -3.52
CA GLY A 229 -19.31 4.41 -3.08
C GLY A 229 -18.98 3.30 -4.08
N ILE A 230 -17.90 3.48 -4.84
CA ILE A 230 -17.38 2.57 -5.84
C ILE A 230 -15.95 2.18 -5.44
N ALA A 231 -15.70 0.88 -5.28
CA ALA A 231 -14.37 0.34 -4.98
C ALA A 231 -13.60 0.22 -6.28
N GLY A 232 -13.26 1.37 -6.85
CA GLY A 232 -12.33 1.47 -7.97
C GLY A 232 -10.89 1.35 -7.50
N ARG A 233 -9.95 1.45 -8.44
CA ARG A 233 -8.52 1.23 -8.21
C ARG A 233 -7.94 1.99 -7.00
N ASN A 234 -8.26 3.27 -6.85
CA ASN A 234 -7.75 4.08 -5.73
C ASN A 234 -8.28 3.60 -4.38
N THR A 235 -9.56 3.26 -4.33
CA THR A 235 -10.21 2.70 -3.14
C THR A 235 -9.62 1.34 -2.77
N LEU A 236 -9.43 0.44 -3.74
CA LEU A 236 -8.86 -0.90 -3.53
C LEU A 236 -7.37 -0.84 -3.15
N ALA A 237 -6.59 0.04 -3.76
CA ALA A 237 -5.19 0.24 -3.40
C ALA A 237 -5.04 0.81 -1.98
N GLN A 238 -5.89 1.78 -1.62
CA GLN A 238 -5.89 2.32 -0.26
C GLN A 238 -6.34 1.25 0.75
N LEU A 239 -7.33 0.42 0.42
CA LEU A 239 -7.73 -0.73 1.25
C LEU A 239 -6.55 -1.68 1.45
N GLY A 240 -5.81 -2.03 0.39
CA GLY A 240 -4.63 -2.89 0.50
C GLY A 240 -3.48 -2.29 1.31
N ARG A 241 -3.25 -0.97 1.21
CA ARG A 241 -2.25 -0.28 2.05
C ARG A 241 -2.65 -0.22 3.52
N ALA A 242 -3.92 0.08 3.77
CA ALA A 242 -4.49 0.07 5.12
C ALA A 242 -4.51 -1.35 5.73
N ASP A 243 -4.54 -2.39 4.89
CA ASP A 243 -4.44 -3.80 5.30
C ASP A 243 -2.98 -4.24 5.56
N ALA A 244 -2.01 -3.66 4.83
CA ALA A 244 -0.58 -3.99 4.96
C ALA A 244 0.10 -3.39 6.20
N ALA A 245 -0.43 -2.30 6.78
CA ALA A 245 0.00 -1.77 8.07
C ALA A 245 -1.18 -1.86 9.04
N PRO A 246 -1.15 -2.77 10.04
CA PRO A 246 -2.28 -2.97 10.93
C PRO A 246 -2.62 -1.66 11.65
N LEU A 247 -3.89 -1.26 11.64
CA LEU A 247 -4.33 -0.09 12.40
C LEU A 247 -4.02 -0.25 13.90
N LEU A 248 -3.92 0.85 14.63
CA LEU A 248 -3.81 0.85 16.09
C LEU A 248 -4.90 0.02 16.79
N SER A 249 -6.09 -0.08 16.18
CA SER A 249 -7.21 -0.90 16.64
C SER A 249 -7.10 -2.39 16.29
N ASN A 250 -6.11 -2.80 15.50
CA ASN A 250 -5.88 -4.18 15.11
C ASN A 250 -4.93 -4.87 16.10
N PRO A 251 -5.29 -6.05 16.65
CA PRO A 251 -4.42 -6.84 17.53
C PRO A 251 -3.01 -7.14 17.02
N ALA A 252 -2.82 -7.16 15.70
CA ALA A 252 -1.51 -7.38 15.08
C ALA A 252 -0.59 -6.14 15.14
N HIS A 253 -1.09 -4.97 15.52
CA HIS A 253 -0.28 -3.76 15.58
C HIS A 253 0.63 -3.74 16.82
N PRO A 254 1.93 -3.38 16.70
CA PRO A 254 2.87 -3.38 17.82
C PRO A 254 2.43 -2.53 19.03
N ASN A 255 1.65 -1.47 18.80
CA ASN A 255 1.14 -0.58 19.85
C ASN A 255 -0.33 -0.86 20.20
N TYR A 256 -0.91 -1.98 19.78
CA TYR A 256 -2.30 -2.34 20.07
C TYR A 256 -2.62 -2.37 21.57
N ALA A 257 -1.68 -2.87 22.39
CA ALA A 257 -1.86 -2.91 23.84
C ALA A 257 -2.05 -1.52 24.45
N MET A 258 -1.32 -0.51 23.96
CA MET A 258 -1.48 0.87 24.40
C MET A 258 -2.79 1.49 23.90
N TYR A 259 -3.18 1.18 22.66
CA TYR A 259 -4.48 1.59 22.13
C TYR A 259 -5.65 1.06 22.96
N ARG A 260 -5.60 -0.23 23.31
CA ARG A 260 -6.55 -0.88 24.22
C ARG A 260 -6.65 -0.18 25.57
N GLN A 261 -5.52 0.20 26.16
CA GLN A 261 -5.49 0.95 27.42
C GLN A 261 -6.16 2.33 27.31
N ALA A 262 -5.94 3.04 26.20
CA ALA A 262 -6.61 4.31 25.94
C ALA A 262 -8.14 4.13 25.81
N VAL A 263 -8.59 3.11 25.07
CA VAL A 263 -10.00 2.75 24.94
C VAL A 263 -10.63 2.48 26.31
N GLU A 264 -10.02 1.59 27.10
CA GLU A 264 -10.52 1.23 28.44
C GLU A 264 -10.55 2.44 29.40
N GLY A 265 -9.56 3.34 29.30
CA GLY A 265 -9.54 4.59 30.06
C GLY A 265 -10.70 5.52 29.68
N LEU A 266 -10.97 5.70 28.39
CA LEU A 266 -12.07 6.52 27.89
C LEU A 266 -13.44 5.91 28.22
N GLU A 267 -13.59 4.59 28.14
CA GLU A 267 -14.81 3.89 28.55
C GLU A 267 -15.10 4.08 30.04
N ARG A 268 -14.06 4.05 30.88
CA ARG A 268 -14.17 4.27 32.33
C ARG A 268 -14.60 5.70 32.66
N LEU A 269 -14.17 6.69 31.87
CA LEU A 269 -14.63 8.07 32.01
C LEU A 269 -16.09 8.25 31.61
N GLY A 270 -16.59 7.45 30.67
CA GLY A 270 -17.96 7.53 30.18
C GLY A 270 -18.32 8.95 29.73
N PRO A 271 -19.45 9.53 30.18
CA PRO A 271 -19.86 10.89 29.80
C PRO A 271 -18.83 11.99 30.09
N GLN A 272 -17.95 11.77 31.07
CA GLN A 272 -16.92 12.75 31.45
C GLN A 272 -15.83 12.91 30.37
N ALA A 273 -15.68 11.93 29.47
CA ALA A 273 -14.78 12.06 28.33
C ALA A 273 -15.31 13.08 27.29
N GLY A 274 -16.59 13.44 27.34
CA GLY A 274 -17.19 14.39 26.40
C GLY A 274 -17.26 13.88 24.95
N LEU A 275 -17.27 12.56 24.78
CA LEU A 275 -17.36 11.84 23.50
C LEU A 275 -18.81 11.38 23.27
N ARG A 276 -19.30 11.57 22.05
CA ARG A 276 -20.72 11.40 21.69
C ARG A 276 -21.02 10.03 21.11
N SER A 277 -20.00 9.31 20.67
CA SER A 277 -20.14 8.01 20.00
C SER A 277 -18.95 7.11 20.29
N ARG A 278 -19.14 5.81 20.02
CA ARG A 278 -18.06 4.81 20.00
C ARG A 278 -16.94 5.20 19.02
N GLU A 279 -17.31 5.76 17.88
CA GLU A 279 -16.36 6.22 16.87
C GLU A 279 -15.49 7.38 17.38
N GLU A 280 -16.09 8.39 18.03
CA GLU A 280 -15.31 9.48 18.65
C GLU A 280 -14.36 8.94 19.73
N LEU A 281 -14.78 7.91 20.48
CA LEU A 281 -13.94 7.23 21.47
C LEU A 281 -12.75 6.53 20.83
N GLU A 282 -12.97 5.77 19.77
CA GLU A 282 -11.89 5.05 19.07
C GLU A 282 -10.88 6.03 18.45
N ARG A 283 -11.35 7.13 17.86
CA ARG A 283 -10.52 8.22 17.33
C ARG A 283 -9.69 8.89 18.42
N ALA A 284 -10.33 9.23 19.54
CA ALA A 284 -9.64 9.80 20.69
C ALA A 284 -8.59 8.84 21.28
N ALA A 285 -8.89 7.54 21.34
CA ALA A 285 -7.95 6.51 21.77
C ALA A 285 -6.73 6.40 20.83
N GLY A 286 -6.96 6.46 19.52
CA GLY A 286 -5.89 6.48 18.51
C GLY A 286 -4.95 7.68 18.69
N THR A 287 -5.54 8.88 18.85
CA THR A 287 -4.79 10.12 19.09
C THR A 287 -3.99 10.04 20.40
N LEU A 288 -4.62 9.63 21.51
CA LEU A 288 -3.93 9.48 22.80
C LEU A 288 -2.76 8.49 22.72
N THR A 289 -2.92 7.40 21.97
CA THR A 289 -1.85 6.42 21.76
C THR A 289 -0.68 7.00 20.99
N TYR A 290 -0.96 7.74 19.91
CA TYR A 290 0.07 8.44 19.13
C TYR A 290 0.83 9.45 20.00
N GLU A 291 0.11 10.35 20.69
CA GLU A 291 0.71 11.39 21.53
C GLU A 291 1.55 10.77 22.66
N ALA A 292 1.05 9.71 23.31
CA ALA A 292 1.78 8.99 24.36
C ALA A 292 3.08 8.37 23.83
N ARG A 293 3.06 7.73 22.66
CA ARG A 293 4.26 7.15 22.05
C ARG A 293 5.29 8.19 21.66
N VAL A 294 4.86 9.29 21.04
CA VAL A 294 5.77 10.40 20.66
C VAL A 294 6.38 11.04 21.91
N ALA A 295 5.63 11.14 23.01
CA ALA A 295 6.12 11.59 24.30
C ALA A 295 7.01 10.55 25.04
N GLY A 296 7.29 9.40 24.43
CA GLY A 296 8.16 8.36 24.99
C GLY A 296 7.50 7.43 26.01
N MET A 297 6.18 7.45 26.14
CA MET A 297 5.46 6.50 26.98
C MET A 297 5.43 5.11 26.35
N ASN A 298 5.39 4.08 27.19
CA ASN A 298 5.30 2.67 26.77
C ASN A 298 3.99 2.02 27.19
N ARG A 299 3.15 2.71 28.00
CA ARG A 299 1.77 2.32 28.33
C ARG A 299 0.94 3.54 28.74
N ILE A 300 -0.38 3.37 28.80
CA ILE A 300 -1.33 4.33 29.35
C ILE A 300 -2.01 3.66 30.55
N ASP A 301 -1.76 4.16 31.76
CA ASP A 301 -2.36 3.62 32.99
C ASP A 301 -3.70 4.30 33.30
N HIS A 302 -3.80 5.60 33.00
CA HIS A 302 -5.03 6.38 33.18
C HIS A 302 -5.29 7.32 32.00
N VAL A 303 -6.58 7.55 31.74
CA VAL A 303 -7.05 8.68 30.92
C VAL A 303 -7.89 9.58 31.81
N VAL A 304 -7.58 10.88 31.83
CA VAL A 304 -8.29 11.86 32.67
C VAL A 304 -8.65 13.11 31.86
N PRO A 305 -9.84 13.71 32.07
CA PRO A 305 -10.18 14.98 31.43
C PRO A 305 -9.40 16.13 32.09
N ASN A 306 -9.16 17.20 31.33
CA ASN A 306 -8.69 18.45 31.91
C ASN A 306 -9.83 19.20 32.65
N LEU A 307 -9.47 20.19 33.47
CA LEU A 307 -10.42 20.87 34.37
C LEU A 307 -11.61 21.53 33.66
N ASN A 308 -11.41 22.02 32.43
CA ASN A 308 -12.45 22.68 31.64
C ASN A 308 -13.14 21.73 30.63
N GLY A 309 -12.79 20.44 30.62
CA GLY A 309 -13.30 19.44 29.69
C GLY A 309 -12.92 19.67 28.22
N SER A 310 -11.97 20.56 27.91
CA SER A 310 -11.53 20.82 26.54
C SER A 310 -10.60 19.74 25.98
N GLY A 311 -10.02 18.89 26.83
CA GLY A 311 -9.06 17.87 26.40
C GLY A 311 -8.89 16.73 27.39
N LEU A 312 -8.04 15.79 27.01
CA LEU A 312 -7.77 14.54 27.71
C LEU A 312 -6.28 14.42 27.98
N PHE A 313 -5.91 13.79 29.09
CA PHE A 313 -4.55 13.40 29.38
C PHE A 313 -4.42 11.88 29.35
N ALA A 314 -3.43 11.38 28.62
CA ALA A 314 -2.91 10.03 28.85
C ALA A 314 -1.82 10.12 29.93
N VAL A 315 -1.92 9.24 30.94
CA VAL A 315 -1.02 9.23 32.10
C VAL A 315 -0.39 7.86 32.25
N GLN A 316 0.93 7.82 32.43
CA GLN A 316 1.71 6.64 32.79
C GLN A 316 2.24 6.81 34.22
N GLY A 317 1.93 5.86 35.10
CA GLY A 317 2.16 5.95 36.55
C GLY A 317 0.89 6.30 37.35
N GLY A 318 1.02 6.32 38.67
CA GLY A 318 -0.10 6.63 39.57
C GLY A 318 -0.47 8.12 39.54
N LEU A 319 -1.77 8.45 39.61
CA LEU A 319 -2.25 9.84 39.55
C LEU A 319 -1.71 10.77 40.65
N GLN A 320 -1.30 10.20 41.79
CA GLN A 320 -0.73 10.94 42.92
C GLN A 320 0.79 10.83 43.00
N ASP A 321 1.41 10.11 42.06
CA ASP A 321 2.86 9.98 41.97
C ASP A 321 3.41 11.23 41.26
N PRO A 322 4.26 12.07 41.89
CA PRO A 322 4.86 13.22 41.22
C PRO A 322 5.75 12.85 40.03
N ALA A 323 6.19 11.58 39.93
CA ALA A 323 6.98 11.06 38.82
C ALA A 323 6.12 10.53 37.64
N HIS A 324 4.79 10.66 37.69
CA HIS A 324 3.96 10.24 36.56
C HIS A 324 4.32 11.02 35.29
N HIS A 325 4.25 10.35 34.15
CA HIS A 325 4.31 11.00 32.86
C HIS A 325 2.89 11.33 32.41
N ARG A 326 2.69 12.50 31.80
CA ARG A 326 1.42 12.86 31.18
C ARG A 326 1.64 13.52 29.83
N VAL A 327 0.73 13.28 28.91
CA VAL A 327 0.63 14.00 27.63
C VAL A 327 -0.80 14.50 27.45
N PHE A 328 -0.94 15.70 26.91
CA PHE A 328 -2.22 16.35 26.66
C PHE A 328 -2.64 16.15 25.21
N ALA A 329 -3.90 15.78 24.99
CA ALA A 329 -4.55 15.79 23.69
C ALA A 329 -5.78 16.72 23.73
N ASP A 330 -5.85 17.67 22.80
CA ASP A 330 -7.05 18.47 22.59
C ASP A 330 -8.21 17.57 22.12
N ARG A 331 -9.38 17.66 22.75
CA ARG A 331 -10.50 16.77 22.43
C ARG A 331 -11.03 16.99 21.02
N GLY A 332 -11.08 18.25 20.56
CA GLY A 332 -11.55 18.60 19.23
C GLY A 332 -10.64 18.00 18.15
N GLN A 333 -9.32 18.10 18.35
CA GLN A 333 -8.35 17.45 17.47
C GLN A 333 -8.42 15.91 17.56
N ALA A 334 -8.56 15.37 18.78
CA ALA A 334 -8.57 13.93 19.01
C ALA A 334 -9.75 13.21 18.35
N VAL A 335 -10.91 13.85 18.25
CA VAL A 335 -12.09 13.29 17.54
C VAL A 335 -12.09 13.58 16.04
N ALA A 336 -11.33 14.59 15.60
CA ALA A 336 -11.17 14.91 14.19
C ALA A 336 -10.20 13.97 13.47
N GLN A 337 -9.19 13.45 14.18
CA GLN A 337 -8.21 12.53 13.62
C GLN A 337 -8.71 11.09 13.63
N SER A 338 -8.61 10.39 12.49
CA SER A 338 -8.99 8.98 12.41
C SER A 338 -7.97 8.05 13.09
N VAL A 339 -8.40 6.83 13.45
CA VAL A 339 -7.48 5.80 13.96
C VAL A 339 -6.41 5.47 12.93
N GLU A 340 -6.75 5.48 11.65
CA GLU A 340 -5.79 5.29 10.56
C GLU A 340 -4.78 6.43 10.48
N GLN A 341 -5.22 7.69 10.49
CA GLN A 341 -4.31 8.84 10.50
C GLN A 341 -3.35 8.77 11.70
N SER A 342 -3.85 8.37 12.87
CA SER A 342 -3.03 8.15 14.06
C SER A 342 -2.01 7.01 13.87
N SER A 343 -2.42 5.93 13.20
CA SER A 343 -1.55 4.78 12.91
C SER A 343 -0.45 5.12 11.91
N GLN A 344 -0.80 5.85 10.84
CA GLN A 344 0.14 6.33 9.83
C GLN A 344 1.15 7.32 10.41
N ARG A 345 0.69 8.30 11.20
CA ARG A 345 1.57 9.27 11.88
C ARG A 345 2.53 8.55 12.81
N LEU A 346 2.05 7.57 13.57
CA LEU A 346 2.90 6.78 14.46
C LEU A 346 3.96 5.97 13.68
N GLN A 347 3.61 5.44 12.50
CA GLN A 347 4.57 4.73 11.65
C GLN A 347 5.64 5.67 11.07
N GLN A 348 5.31 6.93 10.80
CA GLN A 348 6.23 7.95 10.29
C GLN A 348 7.13 8.53 11.39
N ASP A 349 6.58 8.74 12.59
CA ASP A 349 7.25 9.48 13.67
C ASP A 349 7.90 8.58 14.72
N ALA A 350 7.65 7.27 14.72
CA ALA A 350 8.29 6.37 15.67
C ALA A 350 9.80 6.26 15.38
N PRO A 351 10.68 6.38 16.40
CA PRO A 351 12.08 6.03 16.22
C PRO A 351 12.17 4.57 15.80
N ALA A 352 13.10 4.25 14.89
CA ALA A 352 13.35 2.92 14.34
C ALA A 352 13.68 1.88 15.44
N GLN A 353 12.66 1.39 16.14
CA GLN A 353 12.74 0.31 17.13
C GLN A 353 12.08 -0.98 16.61
N ALA A 354 11.48 -0.96 15.42
CA ALA A 354 10.90 -2.14 14.78
C ALA A 354 11.91 -2.95 13.96
N GLN A 355 13.12 -2.43 13.69
CA GLN A 355 14.15 -3.16 12.93
C GLN A 355 15.11 -3.99 13.81
N THR A 356 15.07 -3.86 15.14
CA THR A 356 15.96 -4.58 16.07
C THR A 356 15.33 -5.82 16.73
N LEU A 357 14.08 -6.16 16.44
CA LEU A 357 13.39 -7.32 17.05
C LEU A 357 13.25 -8.53 16.10
N ALA A 358 13.95 -8.52 14.96
CA ALA A 358 14.00 -9.64 14.02
C ALA A 358 15.45 -10.04 13.68
N GLU A 359 16.28 -10.26 14.70
CA GLU A 359 17.46 -11.14 14.54
C GLU A 359 17.13 -12.51 15.12
N PRO A 360 17.33 -13.61 14.37
CA PRO A 360 17.22 -14.96 14.93
C PRO A 360 18.28 -15.14 16.02
N GLN A 361 17.87 -15.67 17.18
CA GLN A 361 18.77 -16.20 18.20
C GLN A 361 19.68 -17.29 17.60
N GLN A 362 20.83 -16.90 17.08
CA GLN A 362 21.95 -17.80 16.80
C GLN A 362 23.25 -17.05 17.08
N THR A 363 23.61 -16.92 18.36
CA THR A 363 25.01 -16.82 18.84
C THR A 363 25.05 -16.62 20.36
N LEU A 364 24.59 -17.62 21.14
CA LEU A 364 24.89 -17.65 22.59
C LEU A 364 25.47 -18.97 23.10
N ASP A 365 25.69 -19.99 22.25
CA ASP A 365 26.28 -21.26 22.69
C ASP A 365 27.78 -21.45 22.37
N ALA A 366 28.46 -20.48 21.76
CA ALA A 366 29.87 -20.65 21.38
C ALA A 366 30.90 -20.10 22.40
N ARG A 367 30.49 -19.64 23.59
CA ARG A 367 31.41 -19.03 24.57
C ARG A 367 31.56 -19.76 25.91
N GLN A 368 31.08 -21.00 26.05
CA GLN A 368 31.24 -21.78 27.29
C GLN A 368 32.16 -23.02 27.19
N GLN A 369 33.01 -23.13 26.17
CA GLN A 369 33.99 -24.24 26.08
C GLN A 369 35.41 -23.78 25.76
N THR A 370 36.02 -22.97 26.62
CA THR A 370 37.49 -22.88 26.75
C THR A 370 37.87 -22.55 28.20
N GLY A 371 37.80 -23.56 29.08
CA GLY A 371 38.40 -23.48 30.42
C GLY A 371 39.94 -23.61 30.35
N PRO A 372 40.70 -22.93 31.24
CA PRO A 372 42.16 -22.92 31.19
C PRO A 372 42.77 -24.24 31.67
N ARG A 373 43.73 -24.78 30.92
CA ARG A 373 44.52 -25.95 31.28
C ARG A 373 45.68 -25.51 32.18
N MET A 374 45.57 -25.78 33.47
CA MET A 374 46.60 -25.55 34.46
C MET A 374 47.73 -26.58 34.25
N VAL A 375 48.95 -26.10 34.00
CA VAL A 375 50.18 -26.92 33.98
C VAL A 375 50.74 -26.90 35.39
N ILE A 376 50.88 -28.06 36.02
CA ILE A 376 51.64 -28.24 37.27
C ILE A 376 52.84 -29.10 36.91
N ALA A 377 54.02 -28.62 37.28
CA ALA A 377 55.31 -29.32 37.24
C ALA A 377 55.48 -30.19 38.49
#